data_AF-A0A7V4BS15-F1
#
_entry.id   AF-A0A7V4BS15-F1
#
_cell.length_a   1.000
_cell.length_b   1.000
_cell.length_c   1.000
_cell.angle_alpha   90.00
_cell.angle_beta   90.00
_cell.angle_gamma   90.00
#
_symmetry.space_group_name_H-M   'P 1'
#
loop_
_entity.id
_entity.type
_entity.pdbx_description
1 polymer ?
#
loop_
_entity_poly.entity_id
_entity_poly.type
_entity_poly.pdbx_seq_one_letter_code
_entity_poly.pdbx_strand_id
1 'polypeptide(L)'
;MDLFEHSWAKRELENYFFRPQLLKQWVESKFFDRNLFNINEINKRLKIMQKAIDNFIPRYALNDPNADYWQDQKASDELDKIFRYYFNELNLPIDISKNKYYSLIELMQPQDIEREIVEILDRIGEYTQ
;
A
#
# COMPACT_ATOMS: atom_id res chain seq x y z
N MET A 1 -36.08 -4.22 -6.06
CA MET A 1 -34.74 -3.62 -5.93
C MET A 1 -34.11 -4.37 -4.77
N ASP A 2 -33.29 -5.35 -5.09
CA ASP A 2 -32.75 -6.26 -4.07
C ASP A 2 -31.48 -5.64 -3.49
N LEU A 3 -31.39 -5.62 -2.17
CA LEU A 3 -30.22 -5.11 -1.45
C LEU A 3 -29.12 -6.17 -1.50
N PHE A 4 -27.96 -5.82 -2.06
CA PHE A 4 -26.76 -6.63 -2.00
C PHE A 4 -25.87 -6.16 -0.84
N GLU A 5 -25.63 -7.03 0.13
CA GLU A 5 -24.67 -6.82 1.23
C GLU A 5 -23.48 -7.78 1.03
N HIS A 6 -22.27 -7.26 1.23
CA HIS A 6 -21.03 -8.04 1.18
C HIS A 6 -20.11 -7.69 2.35
N SER A 7 -19.50 -8.71 2.93
CA SER A 7 -18.47 -8.55 3.96
C SER A 7 -17.12 -8.93 3.36
N TRP A 8 -16.17 -8.00 3.38
CA TRP A 8 -14.82 -8.19 2.85
C TRP A 8 -14.08 -9.30 3.58
N ALA A 9 -13.32 -10.12 2.85
CA ALA A 9 -12.51 -11.17 3.46
C ALA A 9 -11.37 -10.60 4.32
N LYS A 10 -10.83 -9.44 3.95
CA LYS A 10 -9.80 -8.73 4.73
C LYS A 10 -10.40 -7.63 5.59
N ARG A 11 -9.68 -7.27 6.65
CA ARG A 11 -10.13 -6.29 7.64
C ARG A 11 -10.47 -4.91 7.07
N GLU A 12 -9.63 -4.37 6.18
CA GLU A 12 -9.82 -3.08 5.51
C GLU A 12 -9.55 -3.22 4.01
N LEU A 13 -10.05 -2.28 3.19
CA LEU A 13 -9.71 -2.24 1.75
C LEU A 13 -8.21 -2.01 1.53
N GLU A 14 -7.57 -1.28 2.45
CA GLU A 14 -6.13 -1.07 2.51
C GLU A 14 -5.36 -2.38 2.56
N ASN A 15 -5.91 -3.45 3.15
CA ASN A 15 -5.24 -4.76 3.22
C ASN A 15 -5.07 -5.43 1.85
N TYR A 16 -5.76 -4.99 0.80
CA TYR A 16 -5.56 -5.53 -0.55
C TYR A 16 -4.30 -4.96 -1.23
N PHE A 17 -3.87 -3.76 -0.82
CA PHE A 17 -2.72 -3.07 -1.41
C PHE A 17 -1.61 -2.70 -0.40
N PHE A 18 -1.78 -2.97 0.89
CA PHE A 18 -0.74 -2.80 1.89
C PHE A 18 0.30 -3.92 1.78
N ARG A 19 1.34 -3.68 0.97
CA ARG A 19 2.46 -4.62 0.77
C ARG A 19 3.80 -3.88 0.70
N PRO A 20 4.92 -4.48 1.18
CA PRO A 20 6.24 -3.84 1.17
C PRO A 20 6.69 -3.36 -0.21
N GLN A 21 6.32 -4.11 -1.26
CA GLN A 21 6.69 -3.79 -2.62
C GLN A 21 6.06 -2.48 -3.11
N LEU A 22 4.77 -2.26 -2.82
CA LEU A 22 4.06 -1.04 -3.22
C LEU A 22 4.58 0.19 -2.47
N LEU A 23 5.01 0.04 -1.22
CA LEU A 23 5.66 1.12 -0.47
C LEU A 23 6.99 1.56 -1.11
N LYS A 24 7.77 0.61 -1.63
CA LYS A 24 9.01 0.91 -2.36
C LYS A 24 8.72 1.54 -3.72
N GLN A 25 7.76 0.99 -4.46
CA GLN A 25 7.32 1.57 -5.75
C GLN A 25 6.79 2.99 -5.57
N TRP A 26 6.12 3.27 -4.45
CA TRP A 26 5.68 4.63 -4.12
C TRP A 26 6.83 5.60 -3.92
N VAL A 27 7.95 5.16 -3.33
CA VAL A 27 9.16 5.99 -3.24
C VAL A 27 9.69 6.28 -4.64
N GLU A 28 9.79 5.25 -5.48
CA GLU A 28 10.30 5.40 -6.84
C GLU A 28 9.40 6.29 -7.71
N SER A 29 8.08 6.21 -7.56
CA SER A 29 7.13 6.99 -8.36
C SER A 29 7.22 8.50 -8.11
N LYS A 30 7.88 8.94 -7.03
CA LYS A 30 8.17 10.36 -6.78
C LYS A 30 9.28 10.92 -7.66
N PHE A 31 9.94 10.09 -8.45
CA PHE A 31 11.06 10.46 -9.31
C PHE A 31 10.73 10.18 -10.78
N PHE A 32 10.24 11.19 -11.49
CA PHE A 32 9.87 11.10 -12.91
C PHE A 32 11.08 10.85 -13.83
N ASP A 33 12.25 11.42 -13.50
CA ASP A 33 13.49 11.22 -14.24
C ASP A 33 14.51 10.42 -13.42
N ARG A 34 14.80 9.19 -13.84
CA ARG A 34 15.88 8.35 -13.29
C ARG A 34 17.25 8.69 -13.90
N ASN A 35 17.57 9.98 -14.00
CA ASN A 35 18.91 10.39 -14.43
C ASN A 35 19.94 10.20 -13.30
N LEU A 36 21.23 10.20 -13.64
CA LEU A 36 22.34 9.92 -12.70
C LEU A 36 22.33 10.83 -11.46
N PHE A 37 21.73 12.02 -11.55
CA PHE A 37 21.63 12.97 -10.44
C PHE A 37 20.63 12.51 -9.35
N ASN A 38 19.61 11.73 -9.72
CA ASN A 38 18.56 11.31 -8.80
C ASN A 38 18.77 9.92 -8.19
N ILE A 39 19.63 9.08 -8.77
CA ILE A 39 19.84 7.68 -8.32
C ILE A 39 20.29 7.61 -6.85
N ASN A 40 21.18 8.51 -6.42
CA ASN A 40 21.65 8.52 -5.03
C ASN A 40 20.53 8.88 -4.05
N GLU A 41 19.68 9.84 -4.40
CA GLU A 41 18.54 10.26 -3.57
C GLU A 41 17.45 9.18 -3.54
N ILE A 42 17.15 8.54 -4.68
CA ILE A 42 16.24 7.39 -4.76
C ILE A 42 16.74 6.27 -3.84
N ASN A 43 18.01 5.89 -3.95
CA ASN A 43 18.60 4.84 -3.12
C ASN A 43 18.57 5.19 -1.63
N LYS A 44 18.82 6.45 -1.26
CA LYS A 44 18.72 6.92 0.12
C LYS A 44 17.29 6.77 0.64
N ARG A 45 16.29 7.21 -0.12
CA ARG A 45 14.88 7.13 0.28
C ARG A 45 14.37 5.69 0.34
N LEU A 46 14.76 4.84 -0.61
CA LEU A 46 14.46 3.41 -0.58
C LEU A 46 15.04 2.74 0.67
N LYS A 47 16.26 3.08 1.08
CA LYS A 47 16.85 2.58 2.33
C LYS A 47 16.06 3.03 3.56
N ILE A 48 15.59 4.28 3.59
CA ILE A 48 14.76 4.79 4.69
C ILE A 48 13.40 4.09 4.73
N MET A 49 12.77 3.89 3.57
CA MET A 49 11.51 3.14 3.47
C MET A 49 11.69 1.68 3.89
N GLN A 50 12.79 1.03 3.49
CA GLN A 50 13.11 -0.31 3.93
C GLN A 50 13.26 -0.38 5.46
N LYS A 51 13.95 0.59 6.08
CA LYS A 51 14.03 0.67 7.55
C LYS A 51 12.65 0.82 8.20
N ALA A 52 11.77 1.64 7.62
CA ALA A 52 10.41 1.80 8.11
C ALA A 52 9.66 0.45 8.06
N ILE A 53 9.73 -0.23 6.92
CA ILE A 53 9.14 -1.57 6.74
C ILE A 53 9.68 -2.55 7.79
N ASP A 54 10.99 -2.62 7.99
CA ASP A 54 11.63 -3.55 8.92
C ASP A 54 11.28 -3.24 10.40
N ASN A 55 10.99 -1.97 10.71
CA ASN A 55 10.64 -1.54 12.08
C ASN A 55 9.17 -1.84 12.44
N PHE A 56 8.25 -1.76 11.48
CA PHE A 56 6.80 -1.83 11.76
C PHE A 56 6.16 -3.13 11.28
N ILE A 57 6.69 -3.76 10.25
CA ILE A 57 6.15 -5.02 9.73
C ILE A 57 6.90 -6.18 10.39
N PRO A 58 6.21 -7.12 11.04
CA PRO A 58 6.86 -8.22 11.72
C PRO A 58 7.56 -9.13 10.71
N ARG A 59 8.72 -9.66 11.13
CA ARG A 59 9.59 -10.45 10.25
C ARG A 59 8.90 -11.69 9.67
N TYR A 60 7.98 -12.33 10.39
CA TYR A 60 7.25 -13.48 9.87
C TYR A 60 6.37 -13.09 8.66
N ALA A 61 5.71 -11.93 8.72
CA ALA A 61 4.90 -11.43 7.62
C ALA A 61 5.75 -11.01 6.41
N LEU A 62 6.95 -10.47 6.65
CA LEU A 62 7.91 -10.17 5.57
C LEU A 62 8.41 -11.43 4.85
N ASN A 63 8.48 -12.56 5.55
CA ASN A 63 8.92 -13.84 4.99
C ASN A 63 7.78 -14.62 4.31
N ASP A 64 6.53 -14.30 4.61
CA ASP A 64 5.35 -14.98 4.10
C ASP A 64 4.27 -13.98 3.63
N PRO A 65 4.11 -13.78 2.31
CA PRO A 65 3.06 -12.93 1.75
C PRO A 65 1.63 -13.38 2.08
N ASN A 66 1.44 -14.62 2.54
CA ASN A 66 0.14 -15.17 2.92
C ASN A 66 -0.10 -15.18 4.44
N ALA A 67 0.81 -14.61 5.23
CA ALA A 67 0.64 -14.50 6.68
C ALA A 67 -0.67 -13.78 7.04
N ASP A 68 -1.30 -14.23 8.12
CA ASP A 68 -2.51 -13.65 8.74
C ASP A 68 -2.40 -12.14 8.93
N TYR A 69 -1.21 -11.64 9.24
CA TYR A 69 -0.87 -10.22 9.35
C TYR A 69 -1.43 -9.38 8.20
N TRP A 70 -1.32 -9.86 6.95
CA TRP A 70 -1.78 -9.09 5.79
C TRP A 70 -3.30 -9.01 5.68
N GLN A 71 -4.03 -9.89 6.34
CA GLN A 71 -5.49 -9.96 6.34
C GLN A 71 -6.10 -9.26 7.57
N ASP A 72 -5.53 -9.50 8.75
CA ASP A 72 -6.13 -9.16 10.04
C ASP A 72 -5.61 -7.85 10.63
N GLN A 73 -4.42 -7.39 10.23
CA GLN A 73 -3.87 -6.15 10.73
C GLN A 73 -4.65 -4.95 10.19
N LYS A 74 -4.81 -3.92 11.01
CA LYS A 74 -5.39 -2.64 10.58
C LYS A 74 -4.41 -1.89 9.69
N ALA A 75 -4.45 -2.16 8.39
CA ALA A 75 -3.47 -1.69 7.41
C ALA A 75 -3.33 -0.17 7.38
N SER A 76 -4.43 0.58 7.53
CA SER A 76 -4.39 2.05 7.57
C SER A 76 -3.57 2.61 8.73
N ASP A 77 -3.54 1.93 9.88
CA ASP A 77 -2.72 2.34 11.04
C ASP A 77 -1.24 2.00 10.84
N GLU A 78 -0.93 0.89 10.17
CA GLU A 78 0.45 0.53 9.82
C GLU A 78 1.04 1.45 8.75
N LEU A 79 0.27 1.76 7.70
CA LEU A 79 0.65 2.74 6.70
C LEU A 79 0.95 4.10 7.34
N ASP A 80 0.12 4.55 8.29
CA ASP A 80 0.34 5.79 9.04
C ASP A 80 1.68 5.78 9.78
N LYS A 81 2.01 4.70 10.50
CA LYS A 81 3.27 4.57 11.23
C LYS A 81 4.47 4.59 10.29
N ILE A 82 4.41 3.81 9.21
CA ILE A 82 5.48 3.67 8.22
C ILE A 82 5.75 5.02 7.54
N PHE A 83 4.72 5.71 7.04
CA PHE A 83 4.91 6.99 6.38
C PHE A 83 5.37 8.08 7.35
N ARG A 84 4.82 8.14 8.58
CA ARG A 84 5.31 9.09 9.59
C ARG A 84 6.79 8.90 9.87
N TYR A 85 7.24 7.66 10.07
CA TYR A 85 8.65 7.35 10.27
C TYR A 85 9.48 7.76 9.05
N TYR A 86 9.06 7.39 7.85
CA TYR A 86 9.75 7.70 6.61
C TYR A 86 9.96 9.21 6.40
N PHE A 87 8.90 10.02 6.59
CA PHE A 87 8.99 11.48 6.44
C PHE A 87 9.82 12.13 7.57
N ASN A 88 9.72 11.61 8.79
CA ASN A 88 10.54 12.07 9.91
C ASN A 88 12.04 11.84 9.65
N GLU A 89 12.43 10.65 9.20
CA GLU A 89 13.83 10.33 8.85
C GLU A 89 14.37 11.20 7.70
N LEU A 90 13.48 11.71 6.84
CA LEU A 90 13.84 12.63 5.76
C LEU A 90 13.87 14.10 6.18
N ASN A 91 13.42 14.43 7.41
CA ASN A 91 13.17 15.80 7.84
C ASN A 91 12.24 16.55 6.87
N LEU A 92 11.19 15.88 6.39
CA LEU A 92 10.19 16.44 5.47
C LEU A 92 8.80 16.42 6.10
N PRO A 93 7.92 17.36 5.72
CA PRO A 93 6.51 17.29 6.12
C PRO A 93 5.84 16.06 5.49
N ILE A 94 4.88 15.48 6.20
CA ILE A 94 4.10 14.35 5.71
C ILE A 94 3.21 14.80 4.55
N ASP A 95 3.36 14.18 3.38
CA ASP A 95 2.61 14.50 2.16
C ASP A 95 1.58 13.41 1.74
N ILE A 96 1.52 12.31 2.51
CA ILE A 96 0.52 11.26 2.33
C ILE A 96 -0.20 10.99 3.65
N SER A 97 -1.52 10.90 3.58
CA SER A 97 -2.42 10.65 4.69
C SER A 97 -3.44 9.60 4.29
N LYS A 98 -4.23 9.10 5.26
CA LYS A 98 -5.21 8.03 5.04
C LYS A 98 -6.12 8.23 3.83
N ASN A 99 -6.61 9.45 3.64
CA ASN A 99 -7.45 9.81 2.49
C ASN A 99 -6.75 9.74 1.12
N LYS A 100 -5.43 9.52 1.08
CA LYS A 100 -4.61 9.43 -0.14
C LYS A 100 -3.98 8.05 -0.32
N TYR A 101 -4.24 7.06 0.53
CA TYR A 101 -3.66 5.72 0.37
C TYR A 101 -4.11 5.01 -0.91
N TYR A 102 -5.24 5.43 -1.49
CA TYR A 102 -5.64 4.98 -2.83
C TYR A 102 -4.58 5.25 -3.90
N SER A 103 -3.66 6.20 -3.72
CA SER A 103 -2.56 6.43 -4.67
C SER A 103 -1.59 5.25 -4.76
N LEU A 104 -1.62 4.31 -3.81
CA LEU A 104 -0.87 3.05 -3.91
C LEU A 104 -1.50 2.09 -4.92
N ILE A 105 -2.82 2.18 -5.12
CA ILE A 105 -3.55 1.36 -6.10
C ILE A 105 -3.11 1.70 -7.52
N GLU A 106 -2.80 2.98 -7.78
CA GLU A 106 -2.27 3.44 -9.07
C GLU A 106 -0.93 2.79 -9.47
N LEU A 107 -0.22 2.18 -8.50
CA LEU A 107 1.05 1.48 -8.73
C LEU A 107 0.86 -0.02 -8.96
N MET A 108 -0.34 -0.56 -8.71
CA MET A 108 -0.65 -1.97 -8.89
C MET A 108 -0.75 -2.32 -10.37
N GLN A 109 -0.35 -3.54 -10.71
CA GLN A 109 -0.68 -4.10 -12.02
C GLN A 109 -2.02 -4.83 -11.95
N PRO A 110 -2.75 -4.97 -13.08
CA PRO A 110 -4.05 -5.65 -13.09
C PRO A 110 -4.01 -7.07 -12.48
N GLN A 111 -2.91 -7.81 -12.69
CA GLN A 111 -2.73 -9.14 -12.12
C GLN A 111 -2.52 -9.17 -10.58
N ASP A 112 -2.19 -8.03 -9.97
CA ASP A 112 -2.02 -7.92 -8.52
C ASP A 112 -3.34 -7.66 -7.80
N ILE A 113 -4.41 -7.34 -8.55
CA ILE A 113 -5.75 -7.10 -8.01
C ILE A 113 -6.36 -8.44 -7.63
N GLU A 114 -6.68 -8.60 -6.35
CA GLU A 114 -7.30 -9.83 -5.85
C GLU A 114 -8.69 -10.03 -6.41
N ARG A 115 -9.03 -11.29 -6.67
CA ARG A 115 -10.27 -11.70 -7.32
C ARG A 115 -11.53 -11.17 -6.64
N GLU A 116 -11.54 -11.10 -5.31
CA GLU A 116 -12.68 -10.54 -4.55
C GLU A 116 -12.99 -9.09 -4.96
N ILE A 117 -11.96 -8.25 -5.16
CA ILE A 117 -12.17 -6.86 -5.59
C ILE A 117 -12.86 -6.82 -6.95
N VAL A 118 -12.41 -7.66 -7.89
CA VAL A 118 -13.00 -7.75 -9.24
C VAL A 118 -14.46 -8.20 -9.14
N GLU A 119 -14.74 -9.27 -8.41
CA GLU A 119 -16.08 -9.83 -8.27
C GLU A 119 -17.07 -8.85 -7.63
N ILE A 120 -16.62 -8.04 -6.67
CA ILE A 120 -17.46 -7.01 -6.05
C ILE A 120 -17.68 -5.82 -6.98
N LEU A 121 -16.66 -5.37 -7.70
CA LEU A 121 -16.80 -4.28 -8.67
C LEU A 121 -17.73 -4.67 -9.83
N ASP A 122 -17.62 -5.91 -10.34
CA ASP A 122 -18.51 -6.43 -11.39
C ASP A 122 -19.97 -6.42 -10.92
N ARG A 123 -20.23 -6.90 -9.69
CA ARG A 123 -21.58 -6.85 -9.09
C ARG A 123 -22.10 -5.43 -8.95
N ILE A 124 -21.29 -4.49 -8.47
CA ILE A 124 -21.71 -3.08 -8.38
C ILE A 124 -22.06 -2.53 -9.76
N GLY A 125 -21.29 -2.88 -10.80
CA GLY A 125 -21.55 -2.51 -12.18
C GLY A 125 -22.91 -3.00 -12.71
N GLU A 126 -23.36 -4.19 -12.31
CA GLU A 126 -24.67 -4.74 -12.69
C GLU A 126 -25.84 -3.90 -12.16
N TYR A 127 -25.70 -3.24 -11.00
CA TYR A 127 -26.75 -2.42 -10.39
C TYR A 127 -26.76 -0.95 -10.82
N THR A 128 -25.76 -0.50 -11.60
CA THR A 128 -25.63 0.92 -11.99
C THR A 128 -26.16 1.19 -13.41
N GLN A 129 -26.91 0.25 -13.99
CA GLN A 129 -27.63 0.39 -15.28
C GLN A 129 -29.09 0.79 -15.07
#